data_AF-A0A8W8HX32-F1
#
_entry.id   AF-A0A8W8HX32-F1
#
_cell.length_a   1.000
_cell.length_b   1.000
_cell.length_c   1.000
_cell.angle_alpha   90.00
_cell.angle_beta   90.00
_cell.angle_gamma   90.00
#
_symmetry.space_group_name_H-M   'P 1'
#
loop_
_entity.id
_entity.type
_entity.pdbx_description
1 polymer ?
#
loop_
_entity_poly.entity_id
_entity_poly.type
_entity_poly.pdbx_seq_one_letter_code
_entity_poly.pdbx_strand_id
1 'polypeptide(L)'
;MLRRNRIFDGNAAGVEITNNATATLEGNKIFNNKFGGLCLASGVHPKQKDNIITGNHNMVQKAVSTGQCLYKISSYTSFPMHDFYRCQTCNTTERNAICVNCIKNCHAGHVVEFIRHDRFFCDCGAGTLNNCCQLQGEPTQDTDTLYDSAAPMETHTLRVN
;
A
#
# COMPACT_ATOMS: atom_id res chain seq x y z
N MET A 1 7.00 0.27 -21.47
CA MET A 1 7.20 1.72 -21.69
C MET A 1 5.84 2.38 -21.58
N LEU A 2 5.73 3.43 -20.77
CA LEU A 2 4.52 4.24 -20.61
C LEU A 2 4.87 5.68 -20.96
N ARG A 3 4.27 6.24 -22.02
CA ARG A 3 4.72 7.52 -22.57
C ARG A 3 3.58 8.44 -22.99
N ARG A 4 3.68 9.73 -22.66
CA ARG A 4 2.75 10.81 -23.04
C ARG A 4 1.28 10.55 -22.65
N ASN A 5 1.05 9.86 -21.53
CA ASN A 5 -0.30 9.63 -21.01
C ASN A 5 -0.71 10.68 -19.99
N ARG A 6 -2.02 10.81 -19.78
CA ARG A 6 -2.62 11.54 -18.66
C ARG A 6 -3.31 10.51 -17.76
N ILE A 7 -2.91 10.44 -16.50
CA ILE A 7 -3.42 9.46 -15.54
C ILE A 7 -3.93 10.23 -14.32
N PHE A 8 -5.25 10.30 -14.17
CA PHE A 8 -5.86 11.21 -13.21
C PHE A 8 -7.25 10.78 -12.77
N ASP A 9 -7.73 11.41 -11.70
CA ASP A 9 -9.04 11.19 -11.08
C ASP A 9 -9.31 9.73 -10.66
N GLY A 10 -8.24 8.94 -10.48
CA GLY A 10 -8.33 7.56 -10.03
C GLY A 10 -8.58 7.45 -8.53
N ASN A 11 -9.40 6.47 -8.12
CA ASN A 11 -9.60 6.09 -6.72
C ASN A 11 -8.41 5.32 -6.11
N ALA A 12 -7.34 5.10 -6.86
CA ALA A 12 -6.13 4.41 -6.44
C ALA A 12 -4.89 5.34 -6.56
N ALA A 13 -3.69 4.76 -6.61
CA ALA A 13 -2.50 5.49 -7.08
C ALA A 13 -2.54 5.60 -8.62
N GLY A 14 -1.87 6.62 -9.17
CA GLY A 14 -1.86 6.82 -10.63
C GLY A 14 -1.11 5.69 -11.36
N VAL A 15 0.13 5.43 -10.95
CA VAL A 15 0.95 4.32 -11.43
C VAL A 15 1.60 3.62 -10.25
N GLU A 16 1.51 2.30 -10.24
CA GLU A 16 2.13 1.44 -9.24
C GLU A 16 3.02 0.42 -9.93
N ILE A 17 4.27 0.30 -9.47
CA ILE A 17 5.23 -0.65 -10.04
C ILE A 17 5.76 -1.53 -8.91
N THR A 18 5.63 -2.84 -9.08
CA THR A 18 5.91 -3.86 -8.07
C THR A 18 6.85 -4.95 -8.63
N ASN A 19 7.12 -6.00 -7.85
CA ASN A 19 7.79 -7.23 -8.30
C ASN A 19 9.14 -7.03 -9.02
N ASN A 20 9.97 -6.10 -8.53
CA ASN A 20 11.25 -5.73 -9.16
C ASN A 20 11.14 -5.39 -10.66
N ALA A 21 9.96 -4.96 -11.10
CA ALA A 21 9.73 -4.67 -12.50
C ALA A 21 10.55 -3.45 -12.95
N THR A 22 11.03 -3.52 -14.19
CA THR A 22 11.63 -2.37 -14.85
C THR A 22 10.59 -1.68 -15.71
N ALA A 23 10.53 -0.36 -15.64
CA ALA A 23 9.66 0.44 -16.49
C ALA A 23 10.40 1.68 -16.98
N THR A 24 9.89 2.26 -18.07
CA THR A 24 10.27 3.61 -18.49
C THR A 24 9.00 4.43 -18.58
N LEU A 25 8.95 5.53 -17.84
CA LEU A 25 7.90 6.53 -17.86
C LEU A 25 8.45 7.79 -18.52
N GLU A 26 7.87 8.19 -19.64
CA GLU A 26 8.31 9.38 -20.38
C GLU A 26 7.16 10.35 -20.68
N GLY A 27 7.27 11.61 -20.27
CA GLY A 27 6.31 12.65 -20.68
C GLY A 27 4.88 12.45 -20.16
N ASN A 28 4.67 11.66 -19.10
CA ASN A 28 3.34 11.42 -18.55
C ASN A 28 2.93 12.53 -17.57
N LYS A 29 1.64 12.84 -17.50
CA LYS A 29 1.04 13.73 -16.51
C LYS A 29 0.17 12.91 -15.55
N ILE A 30 0.55 12.84 -14.28
CA ILE A 30 -0.11 12.01 -13.27
C ILE A 30 -0.58 12.89 -12.10
N PHE A 31 -1.90 13.06 -11.95
CA PHE A 31 -2.46 14.07 -11.04
C PHE A 31 -3.83 13.69 -10.49
N ASN A 32 -4.26 14.29 -9.39
CA ASN A 32 -5.58 14.12 -8.77
C ASN A 32 -6.01 12.66 -8.47
N ASN A 33 -5.06 11.73 -8.30
CA ASN A 33 -5.35 10.38 -7.85
C ASN A 33 -5.48 10.33 -6.32
N LYS A 34 -6.33 9.45 -5.78
CA LYS A 34 -6.59 9.31 -4.33
C LYS A 34 -5.31 9.04 -3.52
N PHE A 35 -4.40 8.22 -4.04
CA PHE A 35 -3.12 7.93 -3.39
C PHE A 35 -1.97 8.69 -4.05
N GLY A 36 -0.77 8.11 -4.11
CA GLY A 36 0.37 8.71 -4.78
C GLY A 36 0.21 8.69 -6.30
N GLY A 37 0.87 9.62 -6.99
CA GLY A 37 0.89 9.60 -8.45
C GLY A 37 1.75 8.45 -9.00
N LEU A 38 2.94 8.24 -8.44
CA LEU A 38 3.81 7.11 -8.75
C LEU A 38 4.24 6.45 -7.45
N CYS A 39 3.86 5.20 -7.24
CA CYS A 39 4.23 4.40 -6.08
C CYS A 39 5.08 3.21 -6.52
N LEU A 40 6.20 3.00 -5.83
CA LEU A 40 7.23 2.02 -6.20
C LEU A 40 7.47 1.07 -5.03
N ALA A 41 7.38 -0.23 -5.28
CA ALA A 41 7.71 -1.22 -4.26
C ALA A 41 9.23 -1.21 -3.97
N SER A 42 9.64 -1.79 -2.85
CA SER A 42 11.06 -1.98 -2.53
C SER A 42 11.80 -2.68 -3.67
N GLY A 43 12.96 -2.14 -4.06
CA GLY A 43 13.78 -2.67 -5.15
C GLY A 43 13.38 -2.23 -6.56
N VAL A 44 12.29 -1.47 -6.72
CA VAL A 44 11.81 -1.01 -8.02
C VAL A 44 12.41 0.36 -8.38
N HIS A 45 13.08 0.40 -9.54
CA HIS A 45 13.78 1.60 -10.04
C HIS A 45 13.43 1.86 -11.51
N PRO A 46 12.30 2.53 -11.81
CA PRO A 46 11.93 2.83 -13.18
C PRO A 46 12.75 4.00 -13.72
N LYS A 47 13.02 3.98 -15.03
CA LYS A 47 13.55 5.15 -15.73
C LYS A 47 12.44 6.19 -15.88
N GLN A 48 12.71 7.42 -15.47
CA GLN A 48 11.76 8.52 -15.56
C GLN A 48 12.37 9.64 -16.40
N LYS A 49 11.57 10.21 -17.31
CA LYS A 49 11.97 11.34 -18.14
C LYS A 49 10.78 12.25 -18.38
N ASP A 50 10.90 13.54 -18.09
CA ASP A 50 9.89 14.56 -18.38
C ASP A 50 8.47 14.27 -17.88
N ASN A 51 8.31 13.49 -16.79
CA ASN A 51 7.00 13.25 -16.19
C ASN A 51 6.61 14.40 -15.25
N ILE A 52 5.32 14.75 -15.22
CA ILE A 52 4.75 15.74 -14.30
C ILE A 52 3.82 15.01 -13.35
N ILE A 53 4.23 14.86 -12.08
CA ILE A 53 3.48 14.13 -11.05
C ILE A 53 3.13 15.12 -9.94
N THR A 54 1.91 15.64 -9.93
CA THR A 54 1.51 16.75 -9.04
C THR A 54 0.05 16.66 -8.65
N GLY A 55 -0.34 17.27 -7.53
CA GLY A 55 -1.75 17.39 -7.14
C GLY A 55 -2.48 16.07 -6.85
N ASN A 56 -1.75 14.99 -6.54
CA ASN A 56 -2.36 13.76 -6.04
C ASN A 56 -2.70 13.91 -4.55
N HIS A 57 -3.72 13.20 -4.07
CA HIS A 57 -4.26 13.40 -2.72
C HIS A 57 -3.38 12.84 -1.61
N ASN A 58 -2.45 11.92 -1.95
CA ASN A 58 -1.46 11.34 -1.04
C ASN A 58 -2.06 10.83 0.28
N MET A 59 -3.21 10.14 0.19
CA MET A 59 -3.97 9.73 1.38
C MET A 59 -3.19 8.83 2.35
N VAL A 60 -2.20 8.05 1.87
CA VAL A 60 -1.28 7.30 2.74
C VAL A 60 -0.50 8.23 3.65
N GLN A 61 0.18 9.23 3.08
CA GLN A 61 0.99 10.17 3.86
C GLN A 61 0.13 10.95 4.85
N LYS A 62 -1.08 11.35 4.44
CA LYS A 62 -2.05 11.99 5.34
C LYS A 62 -2.40 11.08 6.51
N ALA A 63 -2.83 9.84 6.25
CA ALA A 63 -3.18 8.88 7.30
C ALA A 63 -1.99 8.57 8.24
N VAL A 64 -0.78 8.43 7.68
CA VAL A 64 0.45 8.29 8.47
C VAL A 64 0.62 9.50 9.40
N SER A 65 0.55 10.71 8.85
CA SER A 65 0.75 11.96 9.61
C SER A 65 -0.32 12.19 10.70
N THR A 66 -1.54 11.71 10.49
CA THR A 66 -2.64 11.83 11.45
C THR A 66 -2.75 10.65 12.41
N GLY A 67 -1.77 9.75 12.43
CA GLY A 67 -1.77 8.60 13.35
C GLY A 67 -2.84 7.54 13.06
N GLN A 68 -3.45 7.53 11.87
CA GLN A 68 -4.49 6.57 11.51
C GLN A 68 -3.90 5.21 11.12
N CYS A 69 -4.59 4.12 11.47
CA CYS A 69 -4.28 2.81 10.90
C CYS A 69 -4.49 2.84 9.39
N LEU A 70 -3.52 2.35 8.61
CA LEU A 70 -3.64 2.34 7.15
C LEU A 70 -4.71 1.37 6.63
N TYR A 71 -5.18 0.45 7.48
CA TYR A 71 -6.38 -0.33 7.20
C TYR A 71 -7.62 0.53 6.94
N LYS A 72 -7.76 1.69 7.62
CA LYS A 72 -8.91 2.59 7.46
C LYS A 72 -9.02 3.21 6.06
N ILE A 73 -7.90 3.30 5.35
CA ILE A 73 -7.86 3.87 4.01
C ILE A 73 -7.74 2.79 2.93
N SER A 74 -7.59 1.53 3.33
CA SER A 74 -7.69 0.38 2.45
C SER A 74 -9.15 0.12 2.07
N SER A 75 -9.35 -0.46 0.89
CA SER A 75 -10.66 -0.88 0.40
C SER A 75 -10.51 -2.20 -0.35
N TYR A 76 -11.61 -2.86 -0.70
CA TYR A 76 -11.59 -4.11 -1.48
C TYR A 76 -10.82 -4.03 -2.80
N THR A 77 -10.86 -2.86 -3.43
CA THR A 77 -10.31 -2.65 -4.78
C THR A 77 -9.01 -1.84 -4.76
N SER A 78 -8.55 -1.39 -3.59
CA SER A 78 -7.34 -0.60 -3.48
C SER A 78 -6.66 -0.78 -2.12
N PHE A 79 -5.49 -1.41 -2.17
CA PHE A 79 -4.53 -1.51 -1.08
C PHE A 79 -3.39 -0.54 -1.38
N PRO A 80 -3.33 0.59 -0.66
CA PRO A 80 -2.31 1.58 -0.97
C PRO A 80 -0.93 1.06 -0.60
N MET A 81 0.05 1.40 -1.42
CA MET A 81 1.43 1.01 -1.18
C MET A 81 2.03 1.77 0.01
N HIS A 82 2.62 1.06 0.97
CA HIS A 82 3.27 1.67 2.14
C HIS A 82 4.30 0.74 2.79
N ASP A 83 5.00 1.21 3.82
CA ASP A 83 5.94 0.41 4.60
C ASP A 83 5.20 -0.59 5.50
N PHE A 84 5.67 -1.84 5.52
CA PHE A 84 5.18 -2.87 6.43
C PHE A 84 6.26 -3.42 7.32
N TYR A 85 5.78 -3.85 8.48
CA TYR A 85 6.60 -4.36 9.55
C TYR A 85 6.04 -5.67 10.08
N ARG A 86 6.94 -6.47 10.62
CA ARG A 86 6.65 -7.66 11.42
C ARG A 86 6.87 -7.34 12.89
N CYS A 87 6.07 -7.93 13.77
CA CYS A 87 6.23 -7.83 15.22
C CYS A 87 6.60 -9.20 15.81
N GLN A 88 7.88 -9.39 16.09
CA GLN A 88 8.42 -10.65 16.63
C GLN A 88 7.83 -10.96 18.01
N THR A 89 7.65 -9.95 18.87
CA THR A 89 7.03 -10.11 20.19
C THR A 89 5.60 -10.67 20.11
N CYS A 90 4.88 -10.40 19.01
CA CYS A 90 3.53 -10.91 18.80
C CYS A 90 3.49 -12.23 18.01
N ASN A 91 4.64 -12.84 17.73
CA ASN A 91 4.78 -14.04 16.90
C ASN A 91 4.11 -13.91 15.53
N THR A 92 4.13 -12.72 14.92
CA THR A 92 3.57 -12.52 13.58
C THR A 92 4.39 -13.28 12.54
N THR A 93 3.70 -13.95 11.61
CA THR A 93 4.31 -14.77 10.55
C THR A 93 4.59 -13.96 9.28
N GLU A 94 5.12 -14.60 8.24
CA GLU A 94 5.37 -13.95 6.94
C GLU A 94 4.09 -13.51 6.21
N ARG A 95 2.94 -14.00 6.67
CA ARG A 95 1.63 -13.64 6.14
C ARG A 95 1.08 -12.36 6.76
N ASN A 96 1.69 -11.86 7.83
CA ASN A 96 1.19 -10.69 8.54
C ASN A 96 2.03 -9.45 8.21
N ALA A 97 1.35 -8.32 8.05
CA ALA A 97 1.91 -7.02 7.77
C ALA A 97 1.26 -5.95 8.67
N ILE A 98 2.08 -5.21 9.43
CA ILE A 98 1.60 -4.15 10.32
C ILE A 98 2.06 -2.80 9.77
N CYS A 99 1.14 -1.82 9.69
CA CYS A 99 1.47 -0.48 9.23
C CYS A 99 2.31 0.29 10.26
N VAL A 100 3.01 1.32 9.79
CA VAL A 100 3.90 2.16 10.62
C VAL A 100 3.22 2.73 11.87
N ASN A 101 1.95 3.14 11.79
CA ASN A 101 1.24 3.72 12.92
C ASN A 101 0.86 2.66 13.95
N CYS A 102 0.43 1.48 13.54
CA CYS A 102 0.15 0.39 14.47
C CYS A 102 1.42 -0.07 15.17
N ILE A 103 2.57 -0.12 14.48
CA ILE A 103 3.85 -0.42 15.13
C ILE A 103 4.20 0.61 16.21
N LYS A 104 4.02 1.89 15.92
CA LYS A 104 4.34 2.97 16.86
C LYS A 104 3.40 3.07 18.06
N ASN A 105 2.17 2.54 17.95
CA ASN A 105 1.13 2.67 18.97
C ASN A 105 0.74 1.31 19.57
N CYS A 106 0.07 0.45 18.79
CA CYS A 106 -0.42 -0.85 19.24
C CYS A 106 0.70 -1.86 19.56
N HIS A 107 1.87 -1.71 18.96
CA HIS A 107 3.05 -2.54 19.19
C HIS A 107 4.23 -1.72 19.73
N ALA A 108 3.94 -0.61 20.42
CA ALA A 108 4.96 0.20 21.07
C ALA A 108 5.74 -0.64 22.09
N GLY A 109 7.08 -0.58 22.04
CA GLY A 109 7.96 -1.36 22.92
C GLY A 109 8.17 -2.82 22.51
N HIS A 110 7.55 -3.28 21.42
CA HIS A 110 7.80 -4.62 20.89
C HIS A 110 9.05 -4.68 20.01
N VAL A 111 9.58 -5.88 19.83
CA VAL A 111 10.62 -6.17 18.85
C VAL A 111 9.99 -6.27 17.48
N VAL A 112 10.35 -5.34 16.60
CA VAL A 112 9.74 -5.17 15.29
C VAL A 112 10.81 -5.08 14.20
N GLU A 113 10.45 -5.48 12.99
CA GLU A 113 11.34 -5.54 11.84
C GLU A 113 10.65 -4.96 10.62
N PHE A 114 11.33 -4.08 9.88
CA PHE A 114 10.86 -3.63 8.57
C PHE A 114 11.03 -4.74 7.54
N ILE A 115 9.98 -5.01 6.77
CA ILE A 115 10.00 -6.08 5.76
C ILE A 115 10.21 -5.50 4.36
N ARG A 116 9.29 -4.63 3.92
CA ARG A 116 9.32 -3.98 2.60
C ARG A 116 8.26 -2.90 2.48
N HIS A 117 8.39 -2.10 1.43
CA HIS A 117 7.37 -1.20 0.92
C HIS A 117 6.64 -1.89 -0.24
N ASP A 118 5.34 -2.16 -0.10
CA ASP A 118 4.57 -2.96 -1.08
C ASP A 118 3.05 -2.74 -0.93
N ARG A 119 2.20 -3.60 -1.49
CA ARG A 119 0.75 -3.59 -1.26
C ARG A 119 0.31 -4.67 -0.26
N PHE A 120 0.04 -4.25 0.96
CA PHE A 120 -0.64 -5.06 1.96
C PHE A 120 -1.63 -4.19 2.74
N PHE A 121 -2.60 -4.83 3.38
CA PHE A 121 -3.39 -4.20 4.41
C PHE A 121 -2.69 -4.34 5.77
N CYS A 122 -3.16 -3.63 6.79
CA CYS A 122 -2.64 -3.78 8.14
C CYS A 122 -3.42 -4.87 8.90
N ASP A 123 -2.79 -5.99 9.22
CA ASP A 123 -3.36 -7.10 10.00
C ASP A 123 -3.84 -6.69 11.38
N CYS A 124 -3.10 -5.80 12.05
CA CYS A 124 -3.55 -5.22 13.32
C CYS A 124 -4.92 -4.54 13.15
N GLY A 125 -5.07 -3.69 12.13
CA GLY A 125 -6.34 -3.01 11.83
C GLY A 125 -7.46 -3.94 11.36
N ALA A 126 -7.11 -5.05 10.72
CA ALA A 126 -8.05 -6.09 10.32
C ALA A 126 -8.54 -6.96 11.49
N GLY A 127 -7.94 -6.83 12.68
CA GLY A 127 -8.28 -7.68 13.82
C GLY A 127 -7.81 -9.12 13.70
N THR A 128 -6.83 -9.41 12.83
CA THR A 128 -6.28 -10.77 12.62
C THR A 128 -5.15 -11.12 13.59
N LEU A 129 -4.80 -10.19 14.49
CA LEU A 129 -3.76 -10.37 15.51
C LEU A 129 -4.37 -10.45 16.91
N ASN A 130 -3.61 -11.01 17.85
CA ASN A 130 -4.02 -11.12 19.26
C ASN A 130 -4.27 -9.76 19.95
N ASN A 131 -3.66 -8.67 19.45
CA ASN A 131 -3.81 -7.32 19.99
C ASN A 131 -4.87 -6.54 19.21
N CYS A 132 -5.83 -5.94 19.90
CA CYS A 132 -6.84 -5.07 19.29
C CYS A 132 -6.22 -3.74 18.82
N CYS A 133 -6.50 -3.36 17.57
CA CYS A 133 -6.06 -2.08 17.02
C CYS A 133 -6.72 -0.89 17.74
N GLN A 134 -5.91 -0.01 18.30
CA GLN A 134 -6.39 1.23 18.94
C GLN A 134 -6.59 2.38 17.94
N LEU A 135 -6.25 2.16 16.67
CA LEU A 135 -6.19 3.21 15.64
C LEU A 135 -7.26 3.06 14.56
N GLN A 136 -8.10 2.02 14.60
CA GLN A 136 -9.20 1.82 13.65
C GLN A 136 -10.37 2.77 13.94
N GLY A 137 -10.62 3.12 15.22
CA GLY A 137 -11.80 3.92 15.61
C GLY A 137 -13.11 3.19 15.31
N GLU A 138 -14.24 3.91 15.22
CA GLU A 138 -15.50 3.32 14.76
C GLU A 138 -15.38 2.80 13.31
N PRO A 139 -15.99 1.65 12.99
CA PRO A 139 -15.96 1.09 11.64
C PRO A 139 -16.57 2.08 10.66
N THR A 140 -15.76 2.56 9.72
CA THR A 140 -16.27 3.33 8.59
C THR A 140 -17.09 2.38 7.72
N GLN A 141 -18.29 2.79 7.30
CA GLN A 141 -19.28 1.98 6.55
C GLN A 141 -18.76 1.27 5.28
N ASP A 142 -17.53 1.56 4.85
CA ASP A 142 -16.88 0.95 3.69
C ASP A 142 -15.98 -0.27 4.04
N THR A 143 -15.89 -0.69 5.30
CA THR A 143 -14.97 -1.76 5.75
C THR A 143 -15.64 -3.12 5.99
N ASP A 144 -16.47 -3.62 5.07
CA ASP A 144 -16.98 -5.01 5.11
C ASP A 144 -15.90 -6.03 4.65
N THR A 145 -14.71 -5.89 5.20
CA THR A 145 -13.45 -6.53 4.79
C THR A 145 -13.42 -8.05 5.03
N LEU A 146 -14.13 -8.81 4.21
CA LEU A 146 -13.86 -10.23 3.97
C LEU A 146 -12.85 -10.35 2.82
N TYR A 147 -11.57 -10.05 3.11
CA TYR A 147 -10.46 -10.46 2.25
C TYR A 147 -9.95 -11.81 2.75
N ASP A 148 -10.32 -12.87 2.04
CA ASP A 148 -9.67 -14.17 2.20
C ASP A 148 -8.22 -14.03 1.74
N SER A 149 -7.28 -14.52 2.54
CA SER A 149 -5.85 -14.33 2.36
C SER A 149 -5.34 -15.14 1.17
N ALA A 150 -5.74 -14.78 -0.04
CA ALA A 150 -5.28 -15.43 -1.25
C ALA A 150 -3.82 -15.05 -1.49
N ALA A 151 -2.98 -16.09 -1.56
CA ALA A 151 -1.58 -15.97 -1.96
C ALA A 151 -1.44 -15.15 -3.24
N PRO A 152 -0.30 -14.46 -3.46
CA PRO A 152 -0.06 -13.73 -4.72
C PRO A 152 -0.31 -14.68 -5.89
N MET A 153 -1.35 -14.41 -6.68
CA MET A 153 -1.65 -15.21 -7.86
C MET A 153 -0.52 -15.01 -8.87
N GLU A 154 0.07 -16.10 -9.32
CA GLU A 154 0.97 -16.08 -10.47
C GLU A 154 0.18 -15.60 -11.71
N THR A 155 0.54 -14.43 -12.23
CA THR A 155 0.00 -13.95 -13.50
C THR A 155 0.55 -14.81 -14.64
N HIS A 156 -0.18 -15.86 -15.02
CA HIS A 156 0.05 -16.55 -16.29
C HIS A 156 -0.48 -15.69 -17.43
N THR A 157 0.40 -14.91 -18.07
CA THR A 157 0.09 -14.32 -19.38
C THR A 157 0.04 -15.45 -20.40
N LEU A 158 -1.16 -15.79 -20.87
CA LEU A 158 -1.34 -16.68 -22.01
C LEU A 158 -0.63 -16.06 -23.23
N ARG A 159 0.43 -16.70 -23.71
CA ARG A 159 0.98 -16.43 -25.03
C ARG A 159 -0.03 -16.98 -26.04
N VAL A 160 -0.71 -16.08 -26.73
CA VAL A 160 -1.45 -16.44 -27.94
C VAL A 160 -0.39 -16.59 -29.04
N ASN A 161 -0.24 -17.83 -29.52
CA ASN A 161 0.63 -18.17 -30.65
C ASN A 161 0.09 -17.59 -31.96
#